data_AF-A0A7Y5S495-F1
#
_entry.id   AF-A0A7Y5S495-F1
#
_cell.length_a   1.000
_cell.length_b   1.000
_cell.length_c   1.000
_cell.angle_alpha   90.00
_cell.angle_beta   90.00
_cell.angle_gamma   90.00
#
_symmetry.space_group_name_H-M   'P 1'
#
loop_
_entity.id
_entity.type
_entity.pdbx_description
1 polymer ?
#
loop_
_entity_poly.entity_id
_entity_poly.type
_entity_poly.pdbx_seq_one_letter_code
_entity_poly.pdbx_strand_id
1 'polypeptide(L)'
;MKSTITPDGMVQVELTAVPRSEAARKTLVRLFRRDGDVQRHHRRQQAKRPSWQTWRRGNATWHHQMKTRTVVALNKGASYRFRATVDVLRDLASVSRWVKVTPAK
;
A
#
# COMPACT_ATOMS: atom_id res chain seq x y z
N MET A 1 15.68 13.59 -13.12
CA MET A 1 15.32 14.86 -12.45
C MET A 1 15.24 14.61 -10.96
N LYS A 2 16.18 15.16 -10.16
CA LYS A 2 16.11 15.14 -8.70
C LYS A 2 15.21 16.30 -8.28
N SER A 3 13.92 16.04 -8.09
CA SER A 3 13.07 16.98 -7.36
C SER A 3 13.52 16.97 -5.90
N THR A 4 13.94 18.13 -5.39
CA THR A 4 14.25 18.29 -3.96
C THR A 4 12.93 18.18 -3.21
N ILE A 5 12.63 16.99 -2.69
CA ILE A 5 11.45 16.76 -1.86
C ILE A 5 11.85 17.13 -0.43
N THR A 6 11.24 18.18 0.10
CA THR A 6 11.41 18.53 1.52
C THR A 6 10.88 17.37 2.36
N PRO A 7 11.68 16.84 3.29
CA PRO A 7 11.17 15.90 4.29
C PRO A 7 9.94 16.52 4.95
N ASP A 8 8.96 15.68 5.25
CA ASP A 8 7.70 16.07 5.90
C ASP A 8 6.63 16.71 5.00
N GLY A 9 6.97 17.08 3.76
CA GLY A 9 6.00 17.55 2.78
C GLY A 9 5.04 16.47 2.30
N MET A 10 3.90 16.88 1.72
CA MET A 10 3.02 15.96 1.01
C MET A 10 3.60 15.64 -0.36
N VAL A 11 3.54 14.37 -0.77
CA VAL A 11 3.95 13.93 -2.10
C VAL A 11 2.83 13.18 -2.77
N GLN A 12 2.71 13.40 -4.07
CA GLN A 12 1.90 12.62 -4.97
C GLN A 12 2.81 11.67 -5.75
N VAL A 13 2.47 10.40 -5.72
CA VAL A 13 3.24 9.33 -6.35
C VAL A 13 2.36 8.63 -7.37
N GLU A 14 2.76 8.70 -8.63
CA GLU A 14 2.10 8.06 -9.76
C GLU A 14 2.90 6.81 -10.18
N LEU A 15 2.21 5.69 -10.39
CA LEU A 15 2.82 4.45 -10.86
C LEU A 15 2.96 4.45 -12.40
N THR A 16 4.19 4.57 -12.90
CA THR A 16 4.45 4.60 -14.36
C THR A 16 4.48 3.22 -14.99
N ALA A 17 4.91 2.21 -14.22
CA ALA A 17 4.96 0.82 -14.67
C ALA A 17 4.76 -0.14 -13.49
N VAL A 18 4.15 -1.30 -13.75
CA VAL A 18 3.96 -2.32 -12.71
C VAL A 18 5.23 -3.17 -12.61
N PRO A 19 5.89 -3.25 -11.45
CA PRO A 19 7.09 -4.06 -11.31
C PRO A 19 6.80 -5.55 -11.49
N ARG A 20 7.79 -6.26 -12.02
CA ARG A 20 7.77 -7.73 -12.11
C ARG A 20 8.26 -8.40 -10.83
N SER A 21 9.15 -7.76 -10.08
CA SER A 21 9.69 -8.31 -8.83
C SER A 21 8.69 -8.22 -7.69
N GLU A 22 8.58 -9.29 -6.92
CA GLU A 22 7.68 -9.36 -5.78
C GLU A 22 8.07 -8.35 -4.69
N ALA A 23 9.37 -8.15 -4.46
CA ALA A 23 9.89 -7.20 -3.49
C ALA A 23 9.46 -5.74 -3.78
N ALA A 24 9.56 -5.31 -5.04
CA ALA A 24 9.11 -3.98 -5.44
C ALA A 24 7.59 -3.85 -5.33
N ARG A 25 6.82 -4.89 -5.69
CA ARG A 25 5.36 -4.91 -5.50
C ARG A 25 4.98 -4.73 -4.03
N LYS A 26 5.63 -5.46 -3.12
CA LYS A 26 5.39 -5.34 -1.67
C LYS A 26 5.70 -3.93 -1.17
N THR A 27 6.80 -3.35 -1.64
CA THR A 27 7.22 -1.99 -1.27
C THR A 27 6.21 -0.94 -1.74
N LEU A 28 5.76 -1.03 -3.00
CA LEU A 28 4.73 -0.13 -3.52
C LEU A 28 3.40 -0.27 -2.79
N VAL A 29 2.95 -1.49 -2.50
CA VAL A 29 1.74 -1.70 -1.71
C VAL A 29 1.87 -1.08 -0.32
N ARG A 30 3.04 -1.22 0.32
CA ARG A 30 3.30 -0.61 1.63
C ARG A 30 3.26 0.92 1.57
N LEU A 31 3.85 1.53 0.54
CA LEU A 31 3.81 2.97 0.31
C LEU A 31 2.38 3.46 0.07
N PHE A 32 1.66 2.86 -0.87
CA PHE A 32 0.31 3.28 -1.25
C PHE A 32 -0.73 3.03 -0.15
N ARG A 33 -0.47 2.11 0.79
CA ARG A 33 -1.28 1.96 2.02
C ARG A 33 -1.20 3.15 2.97
N ARG A 34 -0.24 4.06 2.81
CA ARG A 34 -0.13 5.29 3.62
C ARG A 34 -1.08 6.39 3.16
N ASP A 35 -1.68 6.25 1.99
CA ASP A 35 -2.70 7.17 1.50
C ASP A 35 -3.94 7.16 2.41
N GLY A 36 -4.44 8.35 2.74
CA GLY A 36 -5.53 8.52 3.71
C GLY A 36 -6.84 7.86 3.27
N ASP A 37 -7.14 7.86 1.98
CA ASP A 37 -8.36 7.26 1.43
C ASP A 37 -8.26 5.74 1.40
N VAL A 38 -7.08 5.23 1.03
CA VAL A 38 -6.76 3.80 1.12
C VAL A 38 -6.90 3.30 2.56
N GLN A 39 -6.35 4.03 3.54
CA GLN A 39 -6.48 3.67 4.95
C GLN A 39 -7.93 3.68 5.43
N ARG A 40 -8.70 4.70 5.04
CA ARG A 40 -10.12 4.81 5.38
C ARG A 40 -10.91 3.64 4.81
N HIS A 41 -10.69 3.30 3.54
CA HIS A 41 -11.34 2.16 2.90
C HIS A 41 -10.89 0.83 3.53
N HIS A 42 -9.60 0.67 3.85
CA HIS A 42 -9.10 -0.50 4.56
C HIS A 42 -9.76 -0.67 5.93
N ARG A 43 -9.90 0.39 6.73
CA ARG A 43 -10.62 0.33 8.01
C ARG A 43 -12.07 -0.12 7.84
N ARG A 44 -12.78 0.40 6.82
CA ARG A 44 -14.16 -0.03 6.50
C ARG A 44 -14.24 -1.50 6.12
N GLN A 45 -13.30 -1.99 5.32
CA GLN A 45 -13.26 -3.40 4.92
C GLN A 45 -12.89 -4.33 6.08
N GLN A 46 -12.05 -3.88 7.01
CA GLN A 46 -11.71 -4.62 8.23
C GLN A 46 -12.90 -4.70 9.21
N ALA A 47 -13.76 -3.69 9.25
CA ALA A 47 -15.01 -3.74 10.02
C ALA A 47 -16.01 -4.75 9.41
N LYS A 48 -15.96 -4.97 8.09
CA LYS A 48 -16.81 -5.89 7.33
C LYS A 48 -16.08 -7.22 7.01
N ARG A 49 -15.22 -7.69 7.91
CA ARG A 49 -14.39 -8.89 7.68
C ARG A 49 -15.22 -10.10 7.20
N PRO A 50 -14.69 -10.89 6.25
CA PRO A 50 -15.35 -12.12 5.83
C PRO A 50 -15.53 -13.09 7.00
N SER A 51 -16.53 -13.97 6.87
CA SER A 51 -17.04 -14.85 7.92
C SER A 51 -15.95 -15.72 8.56
N TRP A 52 -16.13 -16.01 9.84
CA TRP A 52 -15.34 -17.02 10.54
C TRP A 52 -15.69 -18.39 9.98
N GLN A 53 -14.70 -19.07 9.42
CA GLN A 53 -14.85 -20.49 9.13
C GLN A 53 -14.48 -21.28 10.38
N THR A 54 -15.38 -22.14 10.80
CA THR A 54 -15.16 -23.02 11.95
C THR A 54 -15.29 -24.46 11.46
N TRP A 55 -14.31 -25.29 11.78
CA TRP A 55 -14.39 -26.74 11.52
C TRP A 55 -13.76 -27.51 12.66
N ARG A 56 -14.14 -28.78 12.77
CA ARG A 56 -13.56 -29.70 13.74
C ARG A 56 -12.38 -30.45 13.11
N ARG A 57 -11.30 -30.60 13.86
CA ARG A 57 -10.16 -31.45 13.52
C ARG A 57 -9.80 -32.26 14.76
N GLY A 58 -10.14 -33.55 14.73
CA GLY A 58 -10.16 -34.38 15.94
C GLY A 58 -11.18 -33.84 16.95
N ASN A 59 -10.80 -33.81 18.23
CA ASN A 59 -11.67 -33.32 19.31
C ASN A 59 -11.60 -31.79 19.55
N ALA A 60 -10.86 -31.06 18.71
CA ALA A 60 -10.69 -29.61 18.82
C ALA A 60 -11.46 -28.85 17.72
N THR A 61 -12.05 -27.72 18.12
CA THR A 61 -12.66 -26.76 17.20
C THR A 61 -11.61 -25.75 16.75
N TRP A 62 -11.42 -25.64 15.43
CA TRP A 62 -10.48 -24.71 14.82
C TRP A 62 -11.25 -23.55 14.20
N HIS A 63 -10.73 -22.34 14.39
CA HIS A 63 -11.29 -21.11 13.83
C HIS A 63 -10.30 -20.52 12.82
N HIS A 64 -10.79 -20.23 11.62
CA HIS A 64 -10.04 -19.46 10.63
C HIS A 64 -10.75 -18.16 10.33
N GLN A 65 -10.03 -17.06 10.57
CA GLN A 65 -10.46 -15.75 10.14
C GLN A 65 -9.96 -15.50 8.72
N MET A 66 -10.90 -15.42 7.77
CA MET A 66 -10.58 -15.11 6.39
C MET A 66 -9.91 -13.73 6.27
N LYS A 67 -8.85 -13.63 5.45
CA LYS A 67 -8.12 -12.38 5.24
C LYS A 67 -8.85 -11.50 4.22
N THR A 68 -9.05 -10.23 4.57
CA THR A 68 -9.56 -9.21 3.65
C THR A 68 -8.58 -8.95 2.50
N ARG A 69 -9.09 -8.74 1.29
CA ARG A 69 -8.27 -8.36 0.13
C ARG A 69 -7.56 -7.03 0.37
N THR A 70 -6.34 -6.90 -0.12
CA THR A 70 -5.63 -5.61 -0.09
C THR A 70 -6.36 -4.58 -0.96
N VAL A 71 -6.56 -3.38 -0.40
CA VAL A 71 -7.28 -2.28 -1.06
C VAL A 71 -6.48 -1.65 -2.20
N VAL A 72 -5.16 -1.62 -2.06
CA VAL A 72 -4.26 -1.02 -3.05
C VAL A 72 -4.29 -1.80 -4.35
N ALA A 73 -4.56 -1.11 -5.45
CA ALA A 73 -4.39 -1.62 -6.79
C ALA A 73 -3.10 -1.08 -7.41
N LEU A 74 -2.23 -1.97 -7.89
CA LEU A 74 -1.01 -1.60 -8.62
C LEU A 74 -1.28 -1.54 -10.12
N ASN A 75 -2.11 -0.58 -10.53
CA ASN A 75 -2.41 -0.33 -11.93
C ASN A 75 -1.53 0.81 -12.45
N LYS A 76 -1.07 0.71 -13.70
CA LYS A 76 -0.36 1.82 -14.35
C LYS A 76 -1.24 3.07 -14.38
N GLY A 77 -0.67 4.21 -14.04
CA GLY A 77 -1.37 5.49 -13.90
C GLY A 77 -2.04 5.71 -12.54
N ALA A 78 -2.05 4.72 -11.64
CA ALA A 78 -2.58 4.91 -10.30
C ALA A 78 -1.74 5.94 -9.54
N SER A 79 -2.41 6.92 -8.93
CA SER A 79 -1.80 7.99 -8.14
C SER A 79 -2.25 7.92 -6.70
N TYR A 80 -1.30 8.13 -5.78
CA TYR A 80 -1.53 8.10 -4.33
C TYR A 80 -0.84 9.29 -3.66
N ARG A 81 -1.39 9.78 -2.56
CA ARG A 81 -0.87 10.94 -1.84
C ARG A 81 -0.60 10.61 -0.37
N PHE A 82 0.61 10.89 0.09
CA PHE A 82 1.00 10.67 1.47
C PHE A 82 2.19 11.55 1.88
N ARG A 83 2.48 11.57 3.18
CA ARG A 83 3.56 12.38 3.76
C ARG A 83 4.94 11.78 3.48
N ALA A 84 5.88 12.60 3.03
CA ALA A 84 7.26 12.23 2.73
C ALA A 84 8.13 12.17 3.99
N THR A 85 7.90 11.15 4.82
CA THR A 85 8.81 10.81 5.94
C THR A 85 10.14 10.25 5.41
N VAL A 86 11.20 10.27 6.24
CA VAL A 86 12.53 9.80 5.84
C VAL A 86 12.52 8.35 5.33
N ASP A 87 11.77 7.46 5.98
CA ASP A 87 11.63 6.06 5.55
C ASP A 87 10.92 5.94 4.20
N VAL A 88 9.90 6.77 3.99
CA VAL A 88 9.17 6.85 2.72
C VAL A 88 10.10 7.33 1.60
N LEU A 89 10.97 8.29 1.86
CA LEU A 89 11.94 8.77 0.88
C LEU A 89 12.94 7.66 0.50
N ARG A 90 13.42 6.87 1.46
CA ARG A 90 14.29 5.70 1.20
C ARG A 90 13.57 4.63 0.37
N ASP A 91 12.33 4.30 0.73
CA ASP A 91 11.51 3.36 -0.03
C ASP A 91 11.28 3.88 -1.46
N LEU A 92 10.94 5.17 -1.64
CA LEU A 92 10.74 5.80 -2.94
C LEU A 92 12.02 5.79 -3.79
N ALA A 93 13.19 5.97 -3.18
CA ALA A 93 14.46 5.86 -3.89
C ALA A 93 14.65 4.44 -4.46
N SER A 94 14.31 3.40 -3.69
CA SER A 94 14.40 2.00 -4.12
C SER A 94 13.45 1.63 -5.27
N VAL A 95 12.28 2.27 -5.32
CA VAL A 95 11.26 2.01 -6.37
C VAL A 95 11.21 3.10 -7.46
N SER A 96 12.19 4.01 -7.48
CA SER A 96 12.22 5.20 -8.34
C SER A 96 12.06 4.90 -9.83
N ARG A 97 12.46 3.71 -10.28
CA ARG A 97 12.27 3.23 -11.66
C ARG A 97 10.80 3.12 -12.09
N TRP A 98 9.89 2.85 -11.16
CA TRP A 98 8.49 2.53 -11.44
C TRP A 98 7.52 3.65 -11.05
N VAL A 99 8.01 4.71 -10.42
CA VAL A 99 7.17 5.77 -9.89
C VAL A 99 7.64 7.14 -10.35
N LYS A 100 6.67 8.03 -10.59
CA LYS A 100 6.88 9.45 -10.78
C LYS A 100 6.43 10.15 -9.50
N VAL A 101 7.31 10.92 -8.89
CA VAL A 101 7.05 11.63 -7.63
C VAL A 101 6.96 13.12 -7.89
N THR A 102 5.84 13.71 -7.48
CA THR A 102 5.56 15.14 -7.57
C THR A 102 5.32 15.68 -6.17
N PRO A 103 5.95 16.80 -5.76
CA PRO A 103 5.58 17.46 -4.51
C PRO A 103 4.12 17.92 -4.60
N ALA A 104 3.31 17.52 -3.64
CA ALA A 104 1.95 18.01 -3.51
C ALA A 104 2.01 19.31 -2.69
N LYS A 105 1.42 20.38 -3.24
CA LYS A 105 1.33 21.69 -2.58
C LYS A 105 0.41 21.61 -1.37
#